data_AF-A0A1G0W3D7-F1
#
_entry.id   AF-A0A1G0W3D7-F1
#
_cell.length_a   1.000
_cell.length_b   1.000
_cell.length_c   1.000
_cell.angle_alpha   90.00
_cell.angle_beta   90.00
_cell.angle_gamma   90.00
#
_symmetry.space_group_name_H-M   'P 1'
#
loop_
_entity.id
_entity.type
_entity.pdbx_description
1 polymer ?
#
loop_
_entity_poly.entity_id
_entity_poly.type
_entity_poly.pdbx_seq_one_letter_code
_entity_poly.pdbx_strand_id
1 'polypeptide(L)' 'MYETIIVFDHFKHQIILITNVNTTDKNNLQVKYDSAVTQLEKLRFKLSKTISYKSNFKSVSSTISANLPHRNEEL' A
#
# COMPACT_ATOMS: atom_id res chain seq x y z
N MET A 1 6.88 -2.45 -19.51
CA MET A 1 7.21 -3.52 -18.54
C MET A 1 7.60 -2.85 -17.24
N TYR A 2 7.08 -3.29 -16.08
CA TYR A 2 7.40 -2.66 -14.79
C TYR A 2 8.77 -3.12 -14.27
N GLU A 3 9.57 -2.19 -13.78
CA GLU A 3 10.94 -2.45 -13.30
C GLU A 3 10.94 -3.11 -11.92
N THR A 4 10.07 -2.67 -11.01
CA THR A 4 9.93 -3.22 -9.66
C THR A 4 8.47 -3.57 -9.36
N ILE A 5 8.25 -4.71 -8.71
CA ILE A 5 6.95 -5.24 -8.30
C ILE A 5 7.00 -5.48 -6.78
N ILE A 6 5.93 -5.10 -6.09
CA ILE A 6 5.73 -5.36 -4.67
C ILE A 6 4.53 -6.30 -4.54
N VAL A 7 4.73 -7.44 -3.90
CA VAL A 7 3.68 -8.44 -3.67
C VAL A 7 3.47 -8.60 -2.18
N PHE A 8 2.21 -8.61 -1.74
CA PHE A 8 1.85 -8.95 -0.37
C PHE A 8 1.31 -10.37 -0.33
N ASP A 9 2.04 -11.27 0.30
CA ASP A 9 1.58 -12.62 0.59
C ASP A 9 0.78 -12.58 1.90
N HIS A 10 -0.55 -12.58 1.75
CA HIS A 10 -1.49 -12.56 2.86
C HIS A 10 -1.35 -13.80 3.76
N PHE A 11 -1.06 -14.97 3.21
CA PHE A 11 -1.00 -16.21 3.99
C PHE A 11 0.21 -16.23 4.92
N LYS A 12 1.37 -15.76 4.43
CA LYS A 12 2.62 -15.71 5.22
C LYS A 12 2.87 -14.38 5.91
N HIS A 13 1.96 -13.40 5.75
CA HIS A 13 2.11 -12.04 6.27
C HIS A 13 3.46 -11.38 5.87
N GLN A 14 3.93 -11.64 4.65
CA GLN A 14 5.21 -11.14 4.16
C GLN A 14 5.04 -10.26 2.91
N ILE A 15 5.93 -9.29 2.76
CA ILE A 15 6.07 -8.51 1.53
C ILE A 15 7.23 -9.08 0.72
N ILE A 16 7.01 -9.35 -0.56
CA ILE A 16 8.01 -9.81 -1.51
C ILE A 16 8.32 -8.66 -2.47
N LEU A 17 9.60 -8.33 -2.59
CA LEU A 17 10.10 -7.28 -3.48
C LEU A 17 10.81 -7.95 -4.66
N ILE A 18 10.41 -7.60 -5.89
CA ILE A 18 10.96 -8.18 -7.12
C ILE A 18 11.39 -7.03 -8.03
N THR A 19 12.64 -7.01 -8.48
CA THR A 19 13.10 -6.08 -9.52
C THR A 19 13.55 -6.88 -10.75
N ASN A 20 13.09 -6.47 -11.92
CA ASN A 20 13.48 -7.03 -13.20
C ASN A 20 14.74 -6.35 -13.70
N VAL A 21 15.74 -7.14 -14.10
CA VAL A 21 17.00 -6.63 -14.68
C VAL A 21 17.10 -7.05 -16.13
N ASN A 22 17.37 -6.09 -17.01
CA ASN A 22 17.58 -6.36 -18.43
C ASN A 22 19.01 -6.89 -18.69
N THR A 23 19.09 -8.12 -19.19
CA THR A 23 20.34 -8.84 -19.48
C THR A 23 20.67 -8.94 -20.97
N THR A 24 19.92 -8.23 -21.85
CA THR A 24 20.13 -8.28 -23.31
C THR A 24 21.55 -7.87 -23.70
N ASP A 25 22.09 -6.85 -23.03
CA ASP A 25 23.53 -6.56 -23.08
C ASP A 25 24.24 -7.29 -21.91
N LYS A 26 25.12 -8.22 -22.28
CA LYS A 26 25.93 -9.04 -21.35
C LYS A 26 27.08 -8.25 -20.72
N ASN A 27 27.36 -7.05 -21.20
CA ASN A 27 28.28 -6.16 -20.51
C ASN A 27 27.67 -5.67 -19.20
N ASN A 28 28.51 -5.45 -18.20
CA ASN A 28 28.12 -4.81 -16.94
C ASN A 28 27.02 -5.56 -16.16
N LEU A 29 26.87 -6.87 -16.33
CA LEU A 29 25.88 -7.67 -15.58
C LEU A 29 26.03 -7.49 -14.07
N GLN A 30 27.27 -7.45 -13.58
CA GLN A 30 27.57 -7.20 -12.16
C GLN A 30 27.01 -5.83 -11.71
N VAL A 31 27.30 -4.77 -12.46
CA VAL A 31 26.82 -3.41 -12.16
C VAL A 31 25.29 -3.35 -12.15
N LYS A 32 24.65 -4.03 -13.11
CA LYS A 32 23.18 -4.10 -13.18
C LYS A 32 22.59 -4.87 -11.99
N TYR A 33 23.22 -5.96 -11.58
CA TYR A 33 22.85 -6.72 -10.40
C TYR A 33 23.00 -5.89 -9.12
N ASP A 34 24.16 -5.24 -8.93
CA ASP A 34 24.44 -4.41 -7.75
C ASP A 34 23.47 -3.22 -7.65
N SER A 35 23.12 -2.62 -8.79
CA SER A 35 22.11 -1.57 -8.88
C SER A 35 20.74 -2.08 -8.44
N ALA A 36 20.32 -3.25 -8.92
CA ALA A 36 19.05 -3.87 -8.54
C ALA A 36 18.98 -4.20 -7.04
N VAL A 37 20.05 -4.75 -6.47
CA VAL A 37 20.16 -4.99 -5.03
C VAL A 37 20.03 -3.67 -4.25
N THR A 38 20.71 -2.63 -4.71
CA THR A 38 20.64 -1.29 -4.10
C THR A 38 19.22 -0.72 -4.14
N GLN A 39 18.49 -0.90 -5.24
CA GLN A 39 17.09 -0.48 -5.34
C GLN A 39 16.19 -1.25 -4.35
N LEU A 40 16.36 -2.56 -4.24
CA LEU A 40 15.62 -3.40 -3.30
C LEU A 40 15.87 -3.00 -1.85
N GLU A 41 17.13 -2.74 -1.47
CA GLU A 41 17.48 -2.30 -0.12
C GLU A 41 16.89 -0.92 0.22
N LYS A 42 16.89 0.03 -0.74
CA LYS A 42 16.21 1.33 -0.56
C LYS A 42 14.72 1.15 -0.31
N LEU A 43 14.07 0.25 -1.06
CA LEU A 43 12.65 0.00 -0.94
C LEU A 43 12.32 -0.70 0.39
N ARG A 44 13.11 -1.70 0.77
CA ARG A 44 13.04 -2.35 2.09
C ARG A 44 13.16 -1.34 3.22
N PHE A 45 14.16 -0.45 3.17
CA PHE A 45 14.34 0.59 4.18
C PHE A 45 13.15 1.56 4.23
N LYS A 46 12.55 1.90 3.08
CA LYS A 46 11.36 2.75 3.05
C LYS A 46 10.17 2.06 3.70
N LEU A 47 9.96 0.77 3.44
CA LEU A 47 8.85 -0.02 3.98
C LEU A 47 9.02 -0.37 5.46
N SER A 48 10.25 -0.39 5.98
CA SER A 48 10.50 -0.63 7.41
C SER A 48 10.19 0.57 8.30
N LYS A 49 9.95 1.75 7.73
CA LYS A 49 9.62 2.94 8.51
C LYS A 49 8.19 2.84 9.03
N THR A 50 8.02 2.96 10.35
CA THR A 50 6.70 3.08 10.97
C THR A 50 5.97 4.30 10.40
N ILE A 51 4.79 4.07 9.83
CA ILE A 51 3.94 5.15 9.36
C ILE A 51 3.17 5.67 10.58
N SER A 52 3.54 6.85 11.09
CA SER A 52 2.69 7.58 12.04
C SER A 52 1.56 8.26 11.26
N TYR A 53 0.54 7.48 10.90
CA TYR A 53 -0.65 7.99 10.24
C TYR A 53 -1.72 8.28 11.29
N LYS A 54 -2.04 9.56 11.49
CA LYS A 54 -3.20 9.97 12.26
C LYS A 54 -4.36 10.14 11.28
N SER A 55 -5.30 9.20 11.29
CA SER A 55 -6.49 9.28 10.45
C SER A 55 -7.24 10.57 10.74
N ASN A 56 -7.37 11.42 9.72
CA ASN A 56 -8.25 12.59 9.73
C ASN A 56 -9.68 12.22 9.27
N PHE A 57 -10.01 10.92 9.26
CA PHE A 57 -11.35 10.45 8.92
C PHE A 57 -12.35 11.01 9.94
N LYS A 58 -13.01 12.09 9.54
CA LYS A 58 -14.17 12.63 10.24
C LYS A 58 -15.37 11.82 9.75
N SER A 59 -15.84 10.89 10.58
CA SER A 59 -17.17 10.34 10.39
C SER A 59 -18.14 11.52 10.51
N VAL A 60 -18.73 11.91 9.38
CA VAL A 60 -19.86 12.82 9.40
C VAL A 60 -21.00 11.98 9.94
N SER A 61 -21.11 11.90 11.27
CA SER A 61 -22.34 11.45 11.90
C SER A 61 -23.39 12.48 11.49
N SER A 62 -24.05 12.21 10.37
CA SER A 62 -25.32 12.85 10.07
C SER A 62 -26.18 12.51 11.27
N THR A 63 -26.37 13.48 12.15
CA THR A 63 -27.54 13.53 13.01
C THR A 63 -28.74 13.41 12.09
N ILE A 64 -29.16 12.18 11.80
CA ILE A 64 -30.51 11.91 11.34
C ILE A 64 -31.34 12.24 12.58
N SER A 65 -31.61 13.53 12.78
CA SER A 65 -32.69 13.96 13.65
C SER A 65 -33.91 13.29 13.07
N ALA A 66 -34.38 12.27 13.78
CA ALA A 66 -35.61 11.60 13.50
C ALA A 66 -36.74 12.61 13.65
N ASN A 67 -37.08 13.31 12.57
CA ASN A 67 -38.43 13.85 12.41
C ASN A 67 -39.33 12.65 12.10
N LEU A 68 -39.65 11.88 13.13
CA LEU A 68 -40.82 11.02 13.14
C LEU A 68 -42.03 11.96 13.25
N PRO A 69 -42.88 12.11 12.22
CA PRO A 69 -44.15 12.79 12.41
C PRO A 69 -44.97 11.98 13.41
N HIS A 70 -45.43 12.63 14.47
CA HIS A 70 -46.44 12.11 15.38
C HIS A 70 -47.64 11.67 14.54
N ARG A 71 -47.83 10.36 14.40
CA ARG A 71 -49.05 9.81 13.83
C ARG A 71 -50.08 9.90 14.95
N ASN A 72 -51.00 10.86 14.83
CA ASN A 72 -52.19 10.90 15.66
C ASN A 72 -52.97 9.59 15.42
N GLU A 73 -53.12 8.77 16.45
CA GLU A 73 -54.11 7.70 16.44
C GLU A 73 -55.47 8.37 16.65
N GLU A 74 -56.25 8.47 15.57
CA GLU A 74 -57.70 8.61 15.68
C GLU A 74 -58.28 7.22 16.01
N LEU A 75 -58.75 7.06 17.25
CA LEU A 75 -60.07 6.54 17.67
C LEU A 75 -60.04 6.08 19.13
#